data_AF-A0A4R7LSW9-F1
#
_entry.id   AF-A0A4R7LSW9-F1
#
_cell.length_a   1.000
_cell.length_b   1.000
_cell.length_c   1.000
_cell.angle_alpha   90.00
_cell.angle_beta   90.00
_cell.angle_gamma   90.00
#
_symmetry.space_group_name_H-M   'P 1'
#
loop_
_entity.id
_entity.type
_entity.pdbx_description
1 polymer ?
#
loop_
_entity_poly.entity_id
_entity_poly.type
_entity_poly.pdbx_seq_one_letter_code
_entity_poly.pdbx_strand_id
1 'polypeptide(L)'
;MSDFLSIVGTVVTLAGFAITIRQLVKTRDATDAARLAFERAEARLGANHLLILLPQLRAIEMDLDTATSNDDLNLAIRTLLAYSHAANQIAEWLEQDQADEHADMILELRSSATTASTAKAALVSGTRKSLATVLKPAAERISALSSQAAGLTTRYQAKVS
;
A
#
# COMPACT_ATOMS: atom_id res chain seq x y z
N MET A 1 -60.17 10.21 -36.63
CA MET A 1 -58.79 9.82 -37.06
C MET A 1 -57.71 10.41 -36.15
N SER A 2 -57.88 11.64 -35.64
CA SER A 2 -56.97 12.30 -34.67
C SER A 2 -56.72 11.48 -33.40
N ASP A 3 -57.76 10.87 -32.83
CA ASP A 3 -57.67 10.22 -31.51
C ASP A 3 -56.88 8.92 -31.55
N PHE A 4 -56.96 8.19 -32.68
CA PHE A 4 -56.19 6.97 -32.90
C PHE A 4 -54.69 7.25 -33.01
N LEU A 5 -54.30 8.32 -33.71
CA LEU A 5 -52.89 8.75 -33.78
C LEU A 5 -52.34 9.17 -32.40
N SER A 6 -53.16 9.82 -31.58
CA SER A 6 -52.76 10.26 -30.25
C SER A 6 -52.56 9.08 -29.27
N ILE A 7 -53.44 8.08 -29.33
CA ILE A 7 -53.32 6.85 -28.52
C ILE A 7 -52.09 6.03 -28.93
N VAL A 8 -51.88 5.83 -30.23
CA VAL A 8 -50.70 5.09 -30.73
C VAL A 8 -49.40 5.83 -30.36
N GLY A 9 -49.38 7.15 -30.50
CA GLY A 9 -48.23 7.97 -30.07
C GLY A 9 -47.89 7.76 -28.60
N THR A 10 -48.90 7.81 -27.73
CA THR A 10 -48.72 7.64 -26.27
C THR A 10 -48.19 6.25 -25.91
N VAL A 11 -48.71 5.19 -26.53
CA VAL A 11 -48.25 3.80 -26.28
C VAL A 11 -46.79 3.61 -26.74
N VAL A 12 -46.42 4.18 -27.88
CA VAL A 12 -45.04 4.13 -28.39
C VAL A 12 -44.07 4.88 -27.45
N THR A 13 -44.47 6.04 -26.91
CA THR A 13 -43.64 6.79 -25.95
C THR A 13 -43.45 6.02 -24.63
N LEU A 14 -44.51 5.41 -24.10
CA LEU A 14 -44.43 4.56 -22.90
C LEU A 14 -43.54 3.34 -23.11
N ALA A 15 -43.67 2.68 -24.26
CA ALA A 15 -42.83 1.54 -24.62
C ALA A 15 -41.35 1.94 -24.75
N GLY A 16 -41.06 3.09 -25.39
CA GLY A 16 -39.71 3.64 -25.50
C GLY A 16 -39.11 3.95 -24.13
N PHE A 17 -39.89 4.56 -23.22
CA PHE A 17 -39.44 4.88 -21.87
C PHE A 17 -39.13 3.62 -21.03
N ALA A 18 -39.97 2.58 -21.14
CA ALA A 18 -39.75 1.30 -20.47
C ALA A 18 -38.46 0.60 -20.93
N ILE A 19 -38.15 0.66 -22.24
CA ILE A 19 -36.90 0.11 -22.78
C ILE A 19 -35.69 0.86 -22.23
N THR A 20 -35.75 2.20 -22.18
CA THR A 20 -34.66 3.03 -21.65
C THR A 20 -34.43 2.79 -20.16
N ILE A 21 -35.50 2.66 -19.35
CA ILE A 21 -35.39 2.30 -17.92
C ILE A 21 -34.72 0.94 -17.77
N ARG A 22 -35.10 -0.06 -18.56
CA ARG A 22 -34.49 -1.39 -18.52
C ARG A 22 -33.00 -1.37 -18.90
N GLN A 23 -32.61 -0.51 -19.85
CA GLN A 23 -31.19 -0.31 -20.19
C GLN A 23 -30.43 0.37 -19.04
N LEU A 24 -31.00 1.39 -18.40
CA LEU A 24 -30.42 2.07 -17.24
C LEU A 24 -30.19 1.12 -16.05
N VAL A 25 -31.16 0.25 -15.75
CA VAL A 25 -31.01 -0.77 -14.69
C VAL A 25 -29.91 -1.76 -15.03
N LYS A 26 -29.87 -2.27 -16.27
CA LYS A 26 -28.82 -3.19 -16.72
C LYS A 26 -27.42 -2.57 -16.69
N THR A 27 -27.31 -1.27 -17.00
CA THR A 27 -26.05 -0.53 -16.91
C THR A 27 -25.64 -0.33 -15.45
N ARG A 28 -26.59 -0.03 -14.55
CA ARG A 28 -26.32 0.05 -13.10
C ARG A 28 -25.76 -1.27 -12.57
N ASP A 29 -26.41 -2.39 -12.87
CA ASP A 29 -25.94 -3.72 -12.42
C ASP A 29 -24.55 -4.04 -12.97
N ALA A 30 -24.26 -3.66 -14.22
CA ALA A 30 -22.94 -3.82 -14.82
C ALA A 30 -21.88 -2.91 -14.18
N THR A 31 -22.25 -1.67 -13.82
CA THR A 31 -21.38 -0.74 -13.10
C THR A 31 -21.09 -1.24 -11.68
N ASP A 32 -22.08 -1.76 -10.98
CA ASP A 32 -21.92 -2.31 -9.63
C ASP A 32 -21.06 -3.58 -9.67
N ALA A 33 -21.25 -4.46 -10.65
CA ALA A 33 -20.41 -5.64 -10.85
C ALA A 33 -18.97 -5.27 -11.24
N ALA A 34 -18.78 -4.27 -12.10
CA ALA A 34 -17.45 -3.76 -12.44
C ALA A 34 -16.76 -3.14 -11.24
N ARG A 35 -17.48 -2.34 -10.44
CA ARG A 35 -16.96 -1.74 -9.21
C ARG A 35 -16.50 -2.81 -8.21
N LEU A 36 -17.32 -3.82 -7.96
CA LEU A 36 -16.95 -4.97 -7.13
C LEU A 36 -15.74 -5.75 -7.67
N ALA A 37 -15.62 -5.87 -9.00
CA ALA A 37 -14.45 -6.50 -9.62
C ALA A 37 -13.19 -5.64 -9.47
N PHE A 38 -13.30 -4.32 -9.60
CA PHE A 38 -12.22 -3.37 -9.37
C PHE A 38 -11.77 -3.37 -7.92
N GLU A 39 -12.68 -3.28 -6.95
CA GLU A 39 -12.37 -3.33 -5.52
C GLU A 39 -11.65 -4.63 -5.15
N ARG A 40 -12.08 -5.79 -5.70
CA ARG A 40 -11.38 -7.06 -5.51
C ARG A 40 -10.02 -7.12 -6.18
N ALA A 41 -9.87 -6.52 -7.36
CA ALA A 41 -8.60 -6.45 -8.08
C ALA A 41 -7.60 -5.56 -7.32
N GLU A 42 -8.06 -4.42 -6.80
CA GLU A 42 -7.28 -3.48 -5.99
C GLU A 42 -6.80 -4.14 -4.69
N ALA A 43 -7.69 -4.83 -3.97
CA ALA A 43 -7.32 -5.59 -2.77
C ALA A 43 -6.26 -6.69 -3.07
N ARG A 44 -6.39 -7.39 -4.20
CA ARG A 44 -5.40 -8.41 -4.63
C ARG A 44 -4.07 -7.79 -5.05
N LEU A 45 -4.09 -6.66 -5.76
CA LEU A 45 -2.88 -5.94 -6.14
C LEU A 45 -2.14 -5.42 -4.91
N GLY A 46 -2.86 -4.90 -3.93
CA GLY A 46 -2.31 -4.44 -2.67
C GLY A 46 -1.65 -5.57 -1.87
N ALA A 47 -2.34 -6.71 -1.70
CA ALA A 47 -1.77 -7.88 -1.04
C ALA A 47 -0.50 -8.40 -1.75
N ASN A 48 -0.49 -8.42 -3.09
CA ASN A 48 0.68 -8.80 -3.87
C ASN A 48 1.83 -7.81 -3.71
N HIS A 49 1.55 -6.51 -3.60
CA HIS A 49 2.57 -5.50 -3.40
C HIS A 49 3.26 -5.69 -2.03
N LEU A 50 2.48 -5.94 -0.98
CA LEU A 50 3.02 -6.17 0.36
C LEU A 50 3.85 -7.47 0.44
N LEU A 51 3.48 -8.50 -0.32
CA LEU A 51 4.28 -9.73 -0.48
C LEU A 51 5.64 -9.49 -1.14
N ILE A 52 5.79 -8.45 -1.96
CA ILE A 52 7.06 -8.07 -2.60
C ILE A 52 7.91 -7.21 -1.65
N LEU A 53 7.28 -6.33 -0.87
CA LEU A 53 7.98 -5.40 0.03
C LEU A 53 8.62 -6.11 1.23
N LEU A 54 8.05 -7.22 1.70
CA LEU A 54 8.61 -7.99 2.82
C LEU A 54 10.00 -8.59 2.54
N PRO A 55 10.20 -9.35 1.44
CA PRO A 55 11.53 -9.80 1.04
C PRO A 55 12.53 -8.64 0.89
N GLN A 56 12.07 -7.48 0.42
CA GLN A 56 12.90 -6.29 0.28
C GLN A 56 13.34 -5.74 1.64
N LEU A 57 12.44 -5.64 2.63
CA LEU A 57 12.80 -5.22 3.98
C LEU A 57 13.79 -6.17 4.64
N ARG A 58 13.63 -7.48 4.44
CA ARG A 58 14.58 -8.48 4.94
C ARG A 58 15.94 -8.38 4.27
N ALA A 59 15.98 -8.12 2.97
CA ALA A 59 17.24 -7.87 2.26
C ALA A 59 17.96 -6.63 2.82
N ILE A 60 17.21 -5.55 3.06
CA ILE A 60 17.71 -4.32 3.68
C ILE A 60 18.28 -4.58 5.08
N GLU A 61 17.61 -5.40 5.90
CA GLU A 61 18.10 -5.78 7.23
C GLU A 61 19.45 -6.52 7.13
N MET A 62 19.55 -7.52 6.25
CA MET A 62 20.80 -8.26 6.01
C MET A 62 21.93 -7.36 5.48
N ASP A 63 21.62 -6.42 4.58
CA ASP A 63 22.59 -5.47 4.05
C ASP A 63 23.09 -4.52 5.15
N LEU A 64 22.23 -4.15 6.10
CA LEU A 64 22.59 -3.28 7.22
C LEU A 64 23.49 -4.02 8.23
N ASP A 65 23.20 -5.29 8.50
CA ASP A 65 24.05 -6.17 9.32
C ASP A 65 25.41 -6.38 8.66
N THR A 66 25.43 -6.58 7.34
CA THR A 66 26.65 -6.71 6.54
C THR A 66 27.47 -5.43 6.57
N ALA A 67 26.83 -4.27 6.39
CA ALA A 67 27.49 -2.97 6.48
C ALA A 67 28.10 -2.75 7.87
N THR A 68 27.37 -3.11 8.92
CA THR A 68 27.83 -2.98 10.30
C THR A 68 29.03 -3.90 10.59
N SER A 69 28.99 -5.13 10.11
CA SER A 69 30.04 -6.14 10.35
C SER A 69 31.34 -5.83 9.59
N ASN A 70 31.22 -5.25 8.40
CA ASN A 70 32.36 -4.93 7.54
C ASN A 70 32.84 -3.47 7.69
N ASP A 71 32.22 -2.68 8.58
CA ASP A 71 32.42 -1.23 8.73
C ASP A 71 32.27 -0.45 7.39
N ASP A 72 31.36 -0.90 6.53
CA ASP A 72 31.11 -0.32 5.21
C ASP A 72 30.11 0.85 5.31
N LEU A 73 30.66 2.04 5.49
CA LEU A 73 29.91 3.30 5.56
C LEU A 73 29.02 3.54 4.33
N ASN A 74 29.50 3.21 3.13
CA ASN A 74 28.79 3.49 1.88
C ASN A 74 27.59 2.56 1.73
N LEU A 75 27.77 1.28 2.07
CA LEU A 75 26.67 0.32 2.10
C LEU A 75 25.62 0.76 3.14
N ALA A 76 26.04 1.12 4.36
CA ALA A 76 25.13 1.59 5.40
C ALA A 76 24.27 2.79 4.96
N ILE A 77 24.89 3.82 4.36
CA ILE A 77 24.17 5.01 3.87
C ILE A 77 23.14 4.64 2.79
N ARG A 78 23.52 3.78 1.84
CA ARG A 78 22.62 3.33 0.76
C ARG A 78 21.47 2.50 1.31
N THR A 79 21.75 1.59 2.23
CA THR A 79 20.76 0.71 2.86
C THR A 79 19.76 1.51 3.70
N LEU A 80 20.20 2.48 4.50
CA LEU A 80 19.30 3.37 5.25
C LEU A 80 18.39 4.20 4.35
N LEU A 81 18.91 4.68 3.21
CA LEU A 81 18.10 5.40 2.23
C LEU A 81 17.05 4.49 1.59
N ALA A 82 17.46 3.30 1.14
CA ALA A 82 16.56 2.30 0.56
C ALA A 82 15.45 1.92 1.55
N TYR A 83 15.82 1.72 2.82
CA TYR A 83 14.85 1.47 3.90
C TYR A 83 13.85 2.61 4.06
N SER A 84 14.32 3.86 4.17
CA SER A 84 13.43 5.01 4.38
C SER A 84 12.42 5.15 3.23
N HIS A 85 12.81 4.85 1.99
CA HIS A 85 11.89 4.85 0.86
C HIS A 85 10.88 3.70 0.94
N ALA A 86 11.35 2.48 1.19
CA ALA A 86 10.47 1.31 1.31
C ALA A 86 9.44 1.48 2.45
N ALA A 87 9.88 1.96 3.62
CA ALA A 87 8.99 2.18 4.76
C ALA A 87 7.91 3.24 4.48
N ASN A 88 8.28 4.36 3.82
CA ASN A 88 7.31 5.38 3.43
C ASN A 88 6.34 4.87 2.36
N GLN A 89 6.81 4.07 1.39
CA GLN A 89 5.96 3.46 0.38
C GLN A 89 4.92 2.50 0.99
N ILE A 90 5.33 1.69 1.99
CA ILE A 90 4.39 0.84 2.74
C ILE A 90 3.38 1.69 3.49
N ALA A 91 3.82 2.76 4.15
CA ALA A 91 2.95 3.64 4.92
C ALA A 91 1.91 4.33 4.03
N GLU A 92 2.32 4.85 2.86
CA GLU A 92 1.42 5.44 1.86
C GLU A 92 0.42 4.44 1.33
N TRP A 93 0.85 3.20 1.09
CA TRP A 93 -0.05 2.14 0.64
C TRP A 93 -1.08 1.76 1.72
N LEU A 94 -0.66 1.62 2.98
CA LEU A 94 -1.57 1.34 4.10
C LEU A 94 -2.58 2.47 4.32
N GLU A 95 -2.16 3.71 4.09
CA GLU A 95 -3.02 4.89 4.16
C GLU A 95 -4.09 4.90 3.06
N GLN A 96 -3.78 4.36 1.87
CA GLN A 96 -4.75 4.22 0.77
C GLN A 96 -5.74 3.06 0.97
N ASP A 97 -5.30 1.94 1.55
CA ASP A 97 -6.15 0.76 1.78
C ASP A 97 -7.15 1.01 2.92
N GLN A 98 -6.65 1.21 4.15
CA GLN A 98 -7.46 1.37 5.35
C GLN A 98 -6.71 2.18 6.42
N ALA A 99 -6.61 3.51 6.22
CA ALA A 99 -5.86 4.41 7.10
C ALA A 99 -6.19 4.25 8.59
N ASP A 100 -7.47 4.15 8.94
CA ASP A 100 -7.91 4.03 10.34
C ASP A 100 -7.54 2.67 10.97
N GLU A 101 -7.57 1.57 10.20
CA GLU A 101 -7.19 0.24 10.69
C GLU A 101 -5.68 0.14 10.93
N HIS A 102 -4.89 0.92 10.18
CA HIS A 102 -3.44 0.83 10.15
C HIS A 102 -2.71 2.05 10.71
N ALA A 103 -3.42 2.98 11.36
CA ALA A 103 -2.89 4.25 11.83
C ALA A 103 -1.60 4.11 12.67
N ASP A 104 -1.58 3.16 13.62
CA ASP A 104 -0.41 2.91 14.47
C ASP A 104 0.79 2.40 13.65
N MET A 105 0.56 1.48 12.70
CA MET A 105 1.61 0.94 11.84
C MET A 105 2.16 2.01 10.88
N ILE A 106 1.27 2.84 10.32
CA ILE A 106 1.64 3.97 9.45
C ILE A 106 2.55 4.94 10.23
N LEU A 107 2.17 5.27 11.46
CA LEU A 107 2.95 6.15 12.33
C LEU A 107 4.34 5.54 12.65
N GLU A 108 4.39 4.26 13.01
CA GLU A 108 5.64 3.56 13.31
C GLU A 108 6.56 3.46 12.08
N LEU A 109 6.02 3.15 10.89
CA LEU A 109 6.79 3.14 9.64
C LEU A 109 7.42 4.50 9.33
N ARG A 110 6.63 5.58 9.40
CA ARG A 110 7.11 6.96 9.16
C ARG A 110 8.14 7.38 10.21
N SER A 111 7.90 7.03 11.48
CA SER A 111 8.83 7.28 12.59
C SER A 111 10.15 6.51 12.42
N SER A 112 10.09 5.27 11.95
CA SER A 112 11.28 4.48 11.65
C SER A 112 12.04 4.99 10.42
N ALA A 113 11.35 5.41 9.36
CA ALA A 113 11.95 6.03 8.18
C ALA A 113 12.71 7.32 8.56
N THR A 114 12.13 8.12 9.46
CA THR A 114 12.78 9.32 10.03
C THR A 114 14.05 8.93 10.81
N THR A 115 13.97 7.88 11.64
CA THR A 115 15.13 7.37 12.40
C THR A 115 16.27 6.96 11.48
N ALA A 116 15.97 6.24 10.38
CA ALA A 116 16.96 5.85 9.39
C ALA A 116 17.56 7.05 8.67
N SER A 117 16.75 8.05 8.33
CA SER A 117 17.21 9.31 7.74
C SER A 117 18.14 10.10 8.67
N THR A 118 17.83 10.14 9.98
CA THR A 118 18.71 10.75 10.99
C THR A 118 20.03 9.99 11.14
N ALA A 119 19.99 8.65 11.17
CA ALA A 119 21.20 7.83 11.22
C ALA A 119 22.09 8.08 9.99
N LYS A 120 21.49 8.13 8.78
CA LYS A 120 22.19 8.48 7.55
C LYS A 120 22.84 9.86 7.64
N ALA A 121 22.10 10.86 8.11
CA ALA A 121 22.64 12.22 8.25
C ALA A 121 23.85 12.25 9.19
N ALA A 122 23.79 11.53 10.32
CA ALA A 122 24.91 11.42 11.24
C ALA A 122 26.16 10.77 10.61
N LEU A 123 25.96 9.76 9.77
CA LEU A 123 27.05 9.11 9.02
C LEU A 123 27.68 10.06 7.99
N VAL A 124 26.86 10.76 7.19
CA VAL A 124 27.32 11.71 6.18
C VAL A 124 28.05 12.91 6.80
N SER A 125 27.61 13.38 7.96
CA SER A 125 28.23 14.50 8.67
C SER A 125 29.55 14.15 9.38
N GLY A 126 30.05 12.90 9.26
CA GLY A 126 31.33 12.51 9.85
C GLY A 126 31.29 12.36 11.37
N THR A 127 30.28 11.64 11.88
CA THR A 127 30.18 11.31 13.32
C THR A 127 31.43 10.62 13.86
N ARG A 128 31.80 10.95 15.11
CA ARG A 128 32.91 10.28 15.84
C ARG A 128 32.52 8.93 16.44
N LYS A 129 31.23 8.58 16.42
CA LYS A 129 30.72 7.31 16.95
C LYS A 129 31.01 6.19 15.95
N SER A 130 31.21 4.96 16.45
CA SER A 130 31.32 3.79 15.58
C SER A 130 30.05 3.56 14.77
N LEU A 131 30.19 2.98 13.58
CA LEU A 131 29.08 2.68 12.67
C LEU A 131 27.97 1.90 13.39
N ALA A 132 28.34 0.83 14.12
CA ALA A 132 27.42 0.03 14.92
C ALA A 132 26.60 0.85 15.93
N THR A 133 27.22 1.85 16.59
CA THR A 133 26.51 2.70 17.56
C THR A 133 25.49 3.60 16.89
N VAL A 134 25.79 4.07 15.68
CA VAL A 134 24.91 4.96 14.91
C VAL A 134 23.75 4.17 14.29
N LEU A 135 24.02 2.95 13.82
CA LEU A 135 23.04 2.11 13.13
C LEU A 135 22.09 1.39 14.08
N LYS A 136 22.52 1.07 15.31
CA LYS A 136 21.75 0.26 16.27
C LYS A 136 20.27 0.69 16.41
N PRO A 137 19.93 1.97 16.64
CA PRO A 137 18.52 2.38 16.79
C PRO A 137 17.68 2.15 15.52
N ALA A 138 18.29 2.31 14.34
CA ALA A 138 17.61 2.05 13.08
C ALA A 138 17.43 0.55 12.87
N ALA A 139 18.47 -0.25 13.12
CA ALA A 139 18.42 -1.71 12.99
C ALA A 139 17.35 -2.36 13.89
N GLU A 140 17.27 -1.94 15.16
CA GLU A 140 16.26 -2.43 16.11
C GLU A 140 14.83 -2.15 15.62
N ARG A 141 14.59 -0.94 15.07
CA ARG A 141 13.27 -0.57 14.53
C ARG A 141 12.94 -1.29 13.23
N ILE A 142 13.92 -1.43 12.33
CA ILE A 142 13.76 -2.18 11.07
C ILE A 142 13.34 -3.62 11.39
N SER A 143 14.04 -4.29 12.30
CA SER A 143 13.77 -5.68 12.67
C SER A 143 12.37 -5.84 13.31
N ALA A 144 12.00 -4.93 14.20
CA ALA A 144 10.67 -4.91 14.81
C ALA A 144 9.55 -4.74 13.77
N LEU A 145 9.71 -3.81 12.83
CA LEU A 145 8.72 -3.55 11.78
C LEU A 145 8.66 -4.67 10.73
N SER A 146 9.80 -5.26 10.35
CA SER A 146 9.84 -6.44 9.47
C SER A 146 9.02 -7.59 10.08
N SER A 147 9.15 -7.80 11.39
CA SER A 147 8.38 -8.83 12.12
C SER A 147 6.88 -8.51 12.15
N GLN A 148 6.50 -7.26 12.40
CA GLN A 148 5.10 -6.83 12.39
C GLN A 148 4.48 -6.92 10.99
N ALA A 149 5.21 -6.51 9.96
CA ALA A 149 4.79 -6.58 8.56
C ALA A 149 4.54 -8.04 8.14
N ALA A 150 5.35 -9.00 8.58
CA ALA A 150 5.12 -10.43 8.35
C ALA A 150 3.76 -10.88 8.91
N GLY A 151 3.40 -10.41 10.10
CA GLY A 151 2.09 -10.70 10.71
C GLY A 151 0.90 -10.05 9.98
N LEU A 152 1.10 -8.90 9.33
CA LEU A 152 0.08 -8.29 8.46
C LEU A 152 -0.17 -9.14 7.21
N THR A 153 0.90 -9.62 6.57
CA THR A 153 0.78 -10.46 5.37
C THR A 153 -0.01 -11.74 5.63
N THR A 154 0.20 -12.39 6.77
CA THR A 154 -0.59 -13.56 7.17
C THR A 154 -2.08 -13.22 7.28
N ARG A 155 -2.43 -12.06 7.84
CA ARG A 155 -3.83 -11.59 7.94
C ARG A 155 -4.43 -11.30 6.57
N TYR A 156 -3.69 -10.65 5.67
CA TYR A 156 -4.15 -10.40 4.30
C TYR A 156 -4.35 -11.70 3.52
N GLN A 157 -3.44 -12.68 3.63
CA GLN A 157 -3.60 -13.99 3.00
C GLN A 157 -4.85 -14.72 3.49
N ALA A 158 -5.16 -14.64 4.80
CA ALA A 158 -6.36 -15.22 5.38
C ALA A 158 -7.67 -14.54 4.91
N LYS A 159 -7.62 -13.24 4.56
CA LYS A 159 -8.79 -12.48 4.05
C LYS A 159 -9.07 -12.74 2.57
N VAL A 160 -8.05 -13.13 1.80
CA VAL A 160 -8.13 -13.36 0.34
C VAL A 160 -8.37 -14.84 -0.02
N SER A 161 -8.13 -15.77 0.92
CA SER A 161 -8.42 -17.21 0.76
C SER A 161 -9.87 -17.55 1.08
#